data_AF-A0A4Q5SZJ9-F1
#
_entry.id   AF-A0A4Q5SZJ9-F1
#
_cell.length_a   1.000
_cell.length_b   1.000
_cell.length_c   1.000
_cell.angle_alpha   90.00
_cell.angle_beta   90.00
_cell.angle_gamma   90.00
#
_symmetry.space_group_name_H-M   'P 1'
#
loop_
_entity.id
_entity.type
_entity.pdbx_description
1 polymer ?
#
loop_
_entity_poly.entity_id
_entity_poly.type
_entity_poly.pdbx_seq_one_letter_code
_entity_poly.pdbx_strand_id
1 'polypeptide(L)'
;MNYAVVLFFDESPCGYRVSENGDHVRFQPAPHPAGYSRPTFPELTARIAGNGWLVEGTEDPSVRTQVGRLLGHRSAALPNRMSVAP
;
A
#
# COMPACT_ATOMS: atom_id res chain seq x y z
N MET A 1 -6.34 5.68 -9.00
CA MET A 1 -5.84 4.47 -9.71
C MET A 1 -6.10 3.25 -8.83
N ASN A 2 -6.25 2.05 -9.40
CA ASN A 2 -6.39 0.81 -8.62
C ASN A 2 -5.24 -0.16 -8.97
N TYR A 3 -4.66 -0.80 -7.96
CA TYR A 3 -3.59 -1.79 -8.13
C TYR A 3 -3.55 -2.75 -6.94
N ALA A 4 -2.74 -3.81 -7.01
CA ALA A 4 -2.57 -4.75 -5.91
C ALA A 4 -1.15 -4.67 -5.35
N VAL A 5 -1.01 -4.87 -4.03
CA VAL A 5 0.28 -4.94 -3.34
C VAL A 5 0.28 -6.06 -2.32
N VAL A 6 1.47 -6.47 -1.89
CA VAL A 6 1.65 -7.36 -0.74
C VAL A 6 2.31 -6.57 0.37
N LEU A 7 1.71 -6.61 1.56
CA LEU A 7 2.25 -6.05 2.79
C LEU A 7 2.57 -7.20 3.74
N PHE A 8 3.66 -7.08 4.49
CA PHE A 8 4.05 -8.08 5.47
C PHE A 8 3.69 -7.59 6.89
N PHE A 9 2.94 -8.41 7.63
CA PHE A 9 2.60 -8.23 9.04
C PHE A 9 3.30 -9.33 9.83
N ASP A 10 4.26 -9.02 10.69
CA ASP A 10 5.04 -10.03 11.43
C ASP A 10 5.49 -11.20 10.52
N GLU A 11 6.12 -10.86 9.38
CA GLU A 11 6.59 -11.80 8.34
C GLU A 11 5.48 -12.55 7.57
N SER A 12 4.21 -12.39 7.95
CA SER A 12 3.08 -12.97 7.23
C SER A 12 2.68 -12.09 6.04
N PRO A 13 2.78 -12.59 4.78
CA PRO A 13 2.39 -11.83 3.61
C PRO A 13 0.87 -11.70 3.53
N CYS A 14 0.39 -10.49 3.26
CA CYS A 14 -1.01 -10.19 3.03
C CYS A 14 -1.19 -9.40 1.73
N GLY A 15 -2.05 -9.90 0.85
CA GLY A 15 -2.42 -9.21 -0.38
C GLY A 15 -3.44 -8.11 -0.10
N TYR A 16 -3.23 -6.94 -0.69
CA TYR A 16 -4.12 -5.79 -0.59
C TYR A 16 -4.50 -5.27 -1.96
N ARG A 17 -5.78 -4.96 -2.15
CA ARG A 17 -6.25 -4.10 -3.22
C ARG A 17 -6.13 -2.65 -2.78
N VAL A 18 -5.43 -1.86 -3.56
CA VAL A 18 -5.21 -0.44 -3.33
C VAL A 18 -6.13 0.35 -4.25
N SER A 19 -6.87 1.30 -3.67
CA SER A 19 -7.68 2.27 -4.40
C SER A 19 -7.30 3.69 -3.98
N GLU A 20 -6.90 4.49 -4.96
CA GLU A 20 -6.51 5.89 -4.74
C GLU A 20 -7.64 6.82 -5.16
N ASN A 21 -8.00 7.74 -4.26
CA ASN A 21 -9.00 8.77 -4.45
C ASN A 21 -8.48 10.12 -3.93
N GLY A 22 -7.90 10.92 -4.84
CA GLY A 22 -7.28 12.21 -4.50
C GLY A 22 -6.16 12.03 -3.48
N ASP A 23 -6.28 12.69 -2.34
CA ASP A 23 -5.29 12.66 -1.26
C ASP A 23 -5.39 11.43 -0.34
N HIS A 24 -6.31 10.50 -0.64
CA HIS A 24 -6.54 9.29 0.13
C HIS A 24 -6.21 8.04 -0.68
N VAL A 25 -5.51 7.12 -0.04
CA VAL A 25 -5.18 5.80 -0.58
C VAL A 25 -5.70 4.75 0.37
N ARG A 26 -6.66 3.96 -0.08
CA ARG A 26 -7.26 2.88 0.71
C ARG A 26 -6.65 1.55 0.34
N PHE A 27 -6.29 0.76 1.34
CA PHE A 27 -5.80 -0.60 1.21
C PHE A 27 -6.85 -1.53 1.80
N GLN A 28 -7.44 -2.36 0.95
CA GLN A 28 -8.42 -3.37 1.35
C GLN A 28 -7.80 -4.76 1.22
N PRO A 29 -7.84 -5.59 2.27
CA PRO A 29 -7.34 -6.96 2.18
C PRO A 29 -8.03 -7.70 1.02
N ALA A 30 -7.23 -8.40 0.22
CA ALA A 30 -7.75 -9.21 -0.86
C ALA A 30 -8.55 -10.40 -0.27
N PRO A 31 -9.69 -10.77 -0.89
CA PRO A 31 -10.44 -11.94 -0.44
C PRO A 31 -9.57 -13.20 -0.59
N HIS A 32 -9.49 -14.01 0.47
CA HIS A 32 -8.76 -15.26 0.42
C HIS A 32 -9.53 -16.26 -0.46
N PRO A 33 -8.89 -16.90 -1.46
CA PRO A 33 -9.59 -17.76 -2.45
C PRO A 33 -10.21 -19.05 -1.88
N ALA A 34 -10.09 -19.31 -0.57
CA ALA A 34 -10.38 -20.63 0.01
C ALA A 34 -11.32 -20.59 1.22
N GLY A 35 -12.00 -19.48 1.52
CA GLY A 35 -12.96 -19.39 2.64
C GLY A 35 -12.35 -19.60 4.03
N TYR A 36 -11.02 -19.77 4.14
CA TYR A 36 -10.33 -19.89 5.41
C TYR A 36 -10.36 -18.56 6.15
N SER A 37 -11.02 -18.57 7.31
CA SER A 37 -11.01 -17.51 8.32
C SER A 37 -9.62 -17.42 8.96
N ARG A 38 -8.62 -16.97 8.20
CA ARG A 38 -7.33 -16.50 8.74
C ARG A 38 -7.39 -14.97 8.89
N PRO A 39 -6.53 -14.38 9.76
CA PRO A 39 -6.86 -13.16 10.50
C PRO A 39 -7.39 -12.08 9.58
N THR A 40 -8.48 -11.44 10.00
CA THR A 40 -9.00 -10.21 9.39
C THR A 40 -7.92 -9.16 9.48
N PHE A 41 -7.03 -9.13 8.48
CA PHE A 41 -6.09 -8.06 8.31
C PHE A 41 -6.88 -6.75 8.20
N PRO A 42 -6.44 -5.67 8.85
CA PRO A 42 -7.22 -4.45 8.88
C PRO A 42 -7.24 -3.80 7.49
N GLU A 43 -8.32 -3.09 7.19
CA GLU A 43 -8.28 -2.07 6.14
C GLU A 43 -7.34 -0.95 6.59
N LEU A 44 -6.49 -0.49 5.68
CA LEU A 44 -5.59 0.63 5.94
C LEU A 44 -6.02 1.84 5.10
N THR A 45 -5.82 3.03 5.63
CA THR A 45 -5.99 4.27 4.89
C THR A 45 -4.73 5.09 5.03
N ALA A 46 -4.14 5.48 3.92
CA ALA A 46 -3.06 6.45 3.90
C ALA A 46 -3.59 7.78 3.38
N ARG A 47 -3.24 8.88 4.05
CA ARG A 47 -3.55 10.24 3.62
C ARG A 47 -2.32 11.13 3.69
N ILE A 48 -2.26 12.13 2.82
CA ILE A 48 -1.17 13.11 2.83
C ILE A 48 -1.22 13.91 4.14
N ALA A 49 -0.10 13.98 4.86
CA ALA A 49 0.04 14.75 6.09
C ALA A 49 1.41 15.42 6.14
N GLY A 50 1.44 16.74 5.92
CA GLY A 50 2.67 17.53 5.93
C GLY A 50 3.66 17.07 4.87
N ASN A 51 4.82 16.56 5.30
CA ASN A 51 5.90 16.08 4.46
C ASN A 51 5.88 14.56 4.18
N GLY A 52 4.78 13.87 4.52
CA GLY A 52 4.69 12.43 4.36
C GLY A 52 3.26 11.89 4.26
N TRP A 53 3.13 10.59 4.47
CA TRP A 53 1.87 9.87 4.49
C TRP A 53 1.53 9.45 5.91
N LEU A 54 0.36 9.84 6.39
CA LEU A 54 -0.22 9.30 7.61
C LEU A 54 -0.97 8.02 7.28
N VAL A 55 -0.60 6.92 7.93
CA VAL A 55 -1.21 5.60 7.72
C VAL A 55 -2.05 5.25 8.95
N GLU A 56 -3.34 5.03 8.71
CA GLU A 56 -4.38 4.69 9.69
C GLU A 56 -4.84 3.24 9.49
N GLY A 57 -5.42 2.63 10.52
CA GLY A 57 -5.89 1.23 10.49
C GLY A 57 -4.86 0.18 10.91
N THR A 58 -3.63 0.60 11.26
CA THR A 58 -2.61 -0.29 11.83
C THR A 58 -1.81 0.41 12.92
N GLU A 59 -1.46 -0.34 13.97
CA GLU A 59 -0.51 0.07 15.02
C GLU A 59 0.90 -0.46 14.75
N ASP A 60 1.06 -1.36 13.76
CA ASP A 60 2.35 -1.95 13.39
C ASP A 60 3.22 -0.93 12.63
N PRO A 61 4.37 -0.52 13.19
CA PRO A 61 5.29 0.42 12.54
C PRO A 61 5.93 -0.14 11.26
N SER A 62 6.06 -1.46 11.13
CA SER A 62 6.60 -2.13 9.94
C SER A 62 5.67 -1.93 8.75
N VAL A 63 4.36 -2.05 8.97
CA VAL A 63 3.35 -1.82 7.93
C VAL A 63 3.33 -0.34 7.53
N ARG A 64 3.39 0.58 8.49
CA ARG A 64 3.49 2.03 8.21
C ARG A 64 4.70 2.36 7.36
N THR A 65 5.84 1.75 7.66
CA THR A 65 7.10 1.94 6.91
C THR A 65 6.98 1.40 5.48
N GLN A 66 6.37 0.22 5.29
CA GLN A 66 6.14 -0.36 3.96
C GLN A 66 5.20 0.52 3.13
N VAL A 67 4.07 0.96 3.70
CA VAL A 67 3.12 1.86 3.02
C VAL A 67 3.77 3.20 2.69
N GLY A 68 4.50 3.80 3.63
CA GLY A 68 5.20 5.06 3.42
C GLY A 68 6.24 4.97 2.29
N ARG A 69 7.01 3.87 2.22
CA ARG A 69 7.95 3.63 1.11
C ARG A 69 7.22 3.44 -0.21
N LEU A 70 6.18 2.61 -0.24
CA LEU A 70 5.37 2.35 -1.43
C LEU A 70 4.83 3.66 -2.04
N LEU A 71 4.29 4.55 -1.20
CA LEU A 71 3.73 5.82 -1.63
C LEU A 71 4.79 6.90 -1.89
N GLY A 72 5.90 6.88 -1.14
CA GLY A 72 7.04 7.78 -1.35
C GLY A 72 7.75 7.55 -2.69
N HIS A 73 7.91 6.28 -3.09
CA HIS A 73 8.45 5.93 -4.42
C HIS A 73 7.54 6.35 -5.58
N ARG A 74 6.26 6.67 -5.33
CA ARG A 74 5.36 7.22 -6.36
C ARG A 74 5.48 8.72 -6.55
N SER A 75 5.87 9.46 -5.50
CA SER A 75 6.11 10.92 -5.60
C SER A 75 7.42 11.23 -6.33
N ALA A 76 8.37 10.28 -6.32
CA ALA A 76 9.42 10.25 -7.31
C ALA A 76 8.78 9.84 -8.65
N ALA A 77 8.45 10.82 -9.49
CA ALA A 77 8.11 10.59 -10.87
C ALA A 77 9.03 9.50 -11.43
N LEU A 78 8.43 8.42 -11.93
CA LEU A 78 9.10 7.48 -12.82
C LEU A 78 10.02 8.30 -13.75
N PRO A 79 11.34 8.04 -13.83
CA PRO A 79 12.14 8.60 -14.89
C PRO A 79 11.66 7.94 -16.19
N ASN A 80 10.58 8.48 -16.75
CA ASN A 80 9.93 8.01 -17.96
C ASN A 80 10.69 8.52 -19.19
N ARG A 81 12.01 8.34 -19.16
CA ARG A 81 12.93 8.50 -20.29
C ARG A 81 14.11 7.53 -20.14
N MET A 82 13.83 6.23 -20.08
CA MET A 82 14.72 5.29 -20.77
C MET A 82 14.25 5.20 -22.22
N SER A 83 14.63 6.22 -23.00
CA SER A 83 14.68 6.12 -24.45
C SER A 83 15.86 5.23 -24.77
N VAL A 84 15.59 3.98 -25.16
CA VAL A 84 16.60 3.11 -25.77
C VAL A 84 16.28 3.04 -27.26
N ALA A 85 16.97 3.87 -28.02
CA ALA A 85 17.24 3.75 -29.44
C ALA A 85 18.43 4.67 -29.78
N PRO A 86 19.32 4.31 -30.73
CA PRO A 86 19.33 3.14 -31.61
C PRO A 86 20.34 2.05 -31.21
#